data_AF-A0A842MXA1-F1
#
_entry.id   AF-A0A842MXA1-F1
#
_cell.length_a   1.000
_cell.length_b   1.000
_cell.length_c   1.000
_cell.angle_alpha   90.00
_cell.angle_beta   90.00
_cell.angle_gamma   90.00
#
_symmetry.space_group_name_H-M   'P 1'
#
loop_
_entity.id
_entity.type
_entity.pdbx_description
1 polymer ?
#
loop_
_entity_poly.entity_id
_entity_poly.type
_entity_poly.pdbx_seq_one_letter_code
_entity_poly.pdbx_strand_id
1 'polypeptide(L)'
;MNDDQMELVRASKGVRDIHSLRQSIPVEETESFKTEKKLITFLKGQKFDFGVTLPCSKIKQLQEMLEKELGIRTVPVTREEEGIGICTGAHLAGKKPFMLIQSSGLGNSFNAIASLLKTYRIPILILASYRGYYREKILTQVPLGRSLPGMLEAMDVPYIILDKGIDGLDVFSERQQKNSEPHVVLLSPELFENA
;
A
#
# COMPACT_ATOMS: atom_id res chain seq x y z
N MET A 1 -43.91 -7.10 -34.43
CA MET A 1 -42.55 -6.56 -34.29
C MET A 1 -42.54 -5.32 -35.16
N ASN A 2 -42.54 -4.15 -34.54
CA ASN A 2 -42.89 -2.90 -35.17
C ASN A 2 -41.61 -2.24 -35.71
N ASP A 3 -41.72 -1.26 -36.61
CA ASP A 3 -40.57 -0.65 -37.31
C ASP A 3 -39.49 -0.10 -36.36
N ASP A 4 -39.85 0.29 -35.13
CA ASP A 4 -38.91 0.70 -34.07
C ASP A 4 -38.00 -0.44 -33.56
N GLN A 5 -38.38 -1.71 -33.74
CA GLN A 5 -37.54 -2.87 -33.39
C GLN A 5 -36.62 -3.34 -34.54
N MET A 6 -36.78 -2.77 -35.74
CA MET A 6 -35.91 -3.03 -36.89
C MET A 6 -34.77 -1.99 -37.02
N GLU A 7 -34.86 -0.86 -36.31
CA GLU A 7 -33.81 0.18 -36.28
C GLU A 7 -32.65 -0.18 -35.34
N LEU A 8 -32.90 -0.99 -34.29
CA LEU A 8 -31.88 -1.45 -33.35
C LEU A 8 -30.95 -2.57 -33.88
N VAL A 9 -31.24 -3.14 -35.06
CA VAL A 9 -30.46 -4.26 -35.63
C VAL A 9 -29.62 -3.83 -36.84
N ARG A 10 -29.68 -2.57 -37.29
CA ARG A 10 -29.01 -2.10 -38.52
C ARG A 10 -27.87 -1.09 -38.37
N ALA A 11 -27.50 -0.67 -37.18
CA ALA A 11 -26.26 0.11 -36.97
C ALA A 11 -25.07 -0.81 -36.60
N SER A 12 -24.65 -1.66 -37.54
CA SER A 12 -23.40 -2.41 -37.41
C SER A 12 -22.20 -1.49 -37.67
N LYS A 13 -21.07 -1.79 -37.01
CA LYS A 13 -19.69 -1.49 -37.45
C LYS A 13 -19.23 -0.04 -37.34
N GLY A 14 -18.55 0.22 -36.23
CA GLY A 14 -17.63 1.34 -36.10
C GLY A 14 -16.89 1.22 -34.79
N VAL A 15 -15.75 0.52 -34.78
CA VAL A 15 -14.75 0.67 -33.72
C VAL A 15 -14.37 2.14 -33.69
N ARG A 16 -14.85 2.87 -32.69
CA ARG A 16 -14.43 4.23 -32.39
C ARG A 16 -14.07 4.31 -30.92
N ASP A 17 -12.77 4.44 -30.76
CA ASP A 17 -12.00 4.83 -29.60
C ASP A 17 -12.79 5.48 -28.44
N ILE A 18 -12.90 4.76 -27.33
CA ILE A 18 -13.48 5.22 -26.06
C ILE A 18 -12.58 6.22 -25.31
N HIS A 19 -11.44 6.64 -25.88
CA HIS A 19 -10.53 7.62 -25.26
C HIS A 19 -10.97 9.10 -25.34
N SER A 20 -12.07 9.46 -26.02
CA SER A 20 -12.37 10.88 -26.32
C SER A 20 -13.59 11.51 -25.63
N LEU A 21 -14.22 10.84 -24.65
CA LEU A 21 -15.37 11.40 -23.90
C LEU A 21 -15.20 11.34 -22.38
N ARG A 22 -14.04 11.76 -21.87
CA ARG A 22 -13.92 12.28 -20.50
C ARG A 22 -13.71 13.79 -20.57
N GLN A 23 -14.81 14.51 -20.81
CA GLN A 23 -14.84 15.91 -20.41
C GLN A 23 -14.70 15.94 -18.88
N SER A 24 -13.68 16.67 -18.45
CA SER A 24 -13.26 16.91 -17.09
C SER A 24 -14.40 17.55 -16.29
N ILE A 25 -15.07 16.72 -15.49
CA ILE A 25 -15.81 17.21 -14.32
C ILE A 25 -14.74 17.70 -13.33
N PRO A 26 -14.81 18.93 -12.81
CA PRO A 26 -13.93 19.35 -11.72
C PRO A 26 -14.23 18.42 -10.54
N VAL A 27 -13.25 17.60 -10.16
CA VAL A 27 -13.35 16.86 -8.90
C VAL A 27 -13.17 17.91 -7.81
N GLU A 28 -14.26 18.38 -7.23
CA GLU A 28 -14.22 19.13 -5.98
C GLU A 28 -13.39 18.33 -4.98
N GLU A 29 -12.30 18.94 -4.48
CA GLU A 29 -11.43 18.33 -3.48
C GLU A 29 -12.23 18.12 -2.18
N THR A 30 -12.69 16.89 -1.99
CA THR A 30 -13.28 16.45 -0.73
C THR A 30 -12.17 16.26 0.31
N GLU A 31 -12.40 16.71 1.55
CA GLU A 31 -11.50 16.48 2.71
C GLU A 31 -11.02 15.03 2.83
N SER A 32 -11.85 14.09 2.36
CA SER A 32 -11.76 12.63 2.43
C SER A 32 -10.45 11.93 1.99
N PHE A 33 -9.47 12.61 1.36
CA PHE A 33 -8.23 11.97 0.85
C PHE A 33 -6.94 12.61 1.35
N LYS A 34 -7.02 13.40 2.42
CA LYS A 34 -5.89 14.17 2.91
C LYS A 34 -4.71 13.29 3.32
N THR A 35 -4.96 12.14 3.95
CA THR A 35 -3.88 11.25 4.40
C THR A 35 -3.25 10.46 3.26
N GLU A 36 -4.04 9.93 2.33
CA GLU A 36 -3.52 9.18 1.18
C GLU A 36 -2.61 10.05 0.33
N LYS A 37 -3.02 11.29 0.04
CA LYS A 37 -2.19 12.28 -0.67
C LYS A 37 -0.90 12.58 0.08
N LYS A 38 -0.95 12.68 1.42
CA LYS A 38 0.24 12.89 2.26
C LYS A 38 1.19 11.69 2.20
N LEU A 39 0.68 10.45 2.25
CA LEU A 39 1.49 9.23 2.11
C LEU A 39 2.15 9.14 0.72
N ILE A 40 1.43 9.48 -0.35
CA ILE A 40 1.98 9.51 -1.71
C ILE A 40 3.06 10.60 -1.83
N THR A 41 2.82 11.78 -1.29
CA THR A 41 3.80 12.86 -1.24
C THR A 41 5.05 12.44 -0.48
N PHE A 42 4.89 11.75 0.66
CA PHE A 42 6.00 11.17 1.41
C PHE A 42 6.79 10.16 0.56
N LEU A 43 6.12 9.21 -0.11
CA LEU A 43 6.79 8.22 -0.96
C LEU A 43 7.57 8.87 -2.11
N LYS A 44 6.99 9.90 -2.76
CA LYS A 44 7.66 10.71 -3.79
C LYS A 44 8.86 11.46 -3.24
N GLY A 45 8.68 12.18 -2.13
CA GLY A 45 9.72 12.98 -1.49
C GLY A 45 10.92 12.13 -1.06
N GLN A 46 10.65 10.92 -0.58
CA GLN A 46 11.66 9.94 -0.24
C GLN A 46 12.21 9.18 -1.46
N LYS A 47 11.71 9.40 -2.68
CA LYS A 47 12.18 8.76 -3.92
C LYS A 47 12.04 7.24 -3.92
N PHE A 48 10.97 6.70 -3.34
CA PHE A 48 10.60 5.31 -3.57
C PHE A 48 10.17 5.14 -5.03
N ASP A 49 10.73 4.13 -5.71
CA ASP A 49 10.56 3.97 -7.17
C ASP A 49 10.10 2.56 -7.60
N PHE A 50 9.82 1.69 -6.63
CA PHE A 50 9.28 0.34 -6.86
C PHE A 50 8.31 -0.05 -5.75
N GLY A 51 7.05 -0.34 -6.09
CA GLY A 51 6.04 -0.75 -5.13
C GLY A 51 5.70 -2.23 -5.26
N VAL A 52 5.48 -2.90 -4.13
CA VAL A 52 4.74 -4.17 -4.09
C VAL A 52 3.45 -3.94 -3.32
N THR A 53 2.34 -4.42 -3.87
CA THR A 53 1.02 -4.25 -3.26
C THR A 53 0.34 -5.59 -3.04
N LEU A 54 -0.39 -5.69 -1.93
CA LEU A 54 -1.34 -6.78 -1.71
C LEU A 54 -2.73 -6.18 -1.48
N PRO A 55 -3.78 -6.64 -2.20
CA PRO A 55 -5.13 -6.09 -2.05
C PRO A 55 -5.60 -6.09 -0.60
N CYS A 56 -6.07 -4.93 -0.11
CA CYS A 56 -6.62 -4.81 1.24
C CYS A 56 -7.78 -3.80 1.25
N SER A 57 -8.91 -4.21 1.83
CA SER A 57 -10.14 -3.42 1.83
C SER A 57 -10.05 -2.11 2.63
N LYS A 58 -9.14 -2.03 3.61
CA LYS A 58 -8.97 -0.85 4.48
C LYS A 58 -8.09 0.25 3.88
N ILE A 59 -7.35 -0.05 2.81
CA ILE A 59 -6.41 0.86 2.15
C ILE A 59 -6.62 0.86 0.63
N LYS A 60 -7.83 0.50 0.19
CA LYS A 60 -8.17 0.36 -1.23
C LYS A 60 -7.96 1.68 -1.97
N GLN A 61 -8.39 2.79 -1.38
CA GLN A 61 -8.24 4.13 -1.92
C GLN A 61 -6.76 4.48 -2.11
N LEU A 62 -5.92 4.24 -1.10
CA LEU A 62 -4.47 4.44 -1.20
C LEU A 62 -3.86 3.60 -2.33
N GLN A 63 -4.27 2.33 -2.48
CA GLN A 63 -3.79 1.48 -3.57
C GLN A 63 -4.16 2.03 -4.95
N GLU A 64 -5.41 2.45 -5.14
CA GLU A 64 -5.88 3.05 -6.39
C GLU A 64 -5.14 4.37 -6.70
N MET A 65 -4.83 5.17 -5.67
CA MET A 65 -4.08 6.42 -5.83
C MET A 65 -2.59 6.17 -6.09
N LEU A 66 -1.97 5.13 -5.52
CA LEU A 66 -0.58 4.77 -5.83
C LEU A 66 -0.39 4.51 -7.33
N GLU A 67 -1.28 3.75 -7.94
CA GLU A 67 -1.20 3.42 -9.37
C GLU A 67 -1.37 4.66 -10.25
N LYS A 68 -2.26 5.59 -9.86
CA LYS A 68 -2.58 6.79 -10.65
C LYS A 68 -1.61 7.94 -10.44
N GLU A 69 -1.18 8.17 -9.21
CA GLU A 69 -0.48 9.39 -8.80
C GLU A 69 1.00 9.17 -8.53
N LEU A 70 1.42 8.01 -8.02
CA LEU A 70 2.82 7.80 -7.67
C LEU A 70 3.70 7.67 -8.93
N GLY A 71 3.13 7.19 -10.04
CA GLY A 71 3.82 7.10 -11.33
C GLY A 71 4.98 6.11 -11.35
N ILE A 72 4.98 5.15 -10.42
CA ILE A 72 6.00 4.11 -10.30
C ILE A 72 5.42 2.76 -10.68
N ARG A 73 6.30 1.78 -10.92
CA ARG A 73 5.88 0.40 -11.10
C ARG A 73 5.40 -0.18 -9.77
N THR A 74 4.16 -0.63 -9.72
CA THR A 74 3.62 -1.47 -8.64
C THR A 74 3.49 -2.91 -9.15
N VAL A 75 3.83 -3.88 -8.30
CA VAL A 75 3.65 -5.32 -8.58
C VAL A 75 2.66 -5.89 -7.57
N PRO A 76 1.48 -6.36 -8.01
CA PRO A 76 0.58 -7.07 -7.13
C PRO A 76 1.17 -8.45 -6.82
N VAL A 77 1.10 -8.88 -5.56
CA VAL A 77 1.50 -10.22 -5.12
C VAL A 77 0.29 -11.01 -4.63
N THR A 78 0.49 -12.30 -4.33
CA THR A 78 -0.57 -13.14 -3.74
C THR A 78 -0.34 -13.41 -2.27
N ARG A 79 0.90 -13.27 -1.81
CA ARG A 79 1.32 -13.42 -0.41
C ARG A 79 2.33 -12.35 -0.03
N GLU A 80 2.27 -11.86 1.20
CA GLU A 80 3.19 -10.82 1.70
C GLU A 80 4.66 -11.26 1.64
N GLU A 81 4.92 -12.54 1.90
CA GLU A 81 6.25 -13.15 1.85
C GLU A 81 6.88 -13.12 0.44
N GLU A 82 6.08 -13.22 -0.63
CA GLU A 82 6.55 -13.06 -2.02
C GLU A 82 7.05 -11.64 -2.26
N GLY A 83 6.32 -10.67 -1.69
CA GLY A 83 6.67 -9.26 -1.79
C GLY A 83 8.02 -8.94 -1.16
N ILE A 84 8.38 -9.61 -0.06
CA ILE A 84 9.71 -9.49 0.55
C ILE A 84 10.80 -9.91 -0.45
N GLY A 85 10.63 -11.06 -1.11
CA GLY A 85 11.59 -11.55 -2.11
C GLY A 85 11.70 -10.62 -3.31
N ILE A 86 10.56 -10.18 -3.85
CA ILE A 86 10.51 -9.27 -5.02
C ILE A 86 11.16 -7.92 -4.68
N CYS A 87 10.80 -7.31 -3.55
CA CYS A 87 11.40 -6.05 -3.12
C CYS A 87 12.89 -6.21 -2.83
N THR A 88 13.33 -7.35 -2.28
CA THR A 88 14.76 -7.62 -2.10
C THR A 88 15.49 -7.63 -3.45
N GLY A 89 14.97 -8.36 -4.44
CA GLY A 89 15.53 -8.37 -5.80
C GLY A 89 15.56 -6.97 -6.43
N ALA A 90 14.48 -6.20 -6.28
CA ALA A 90 14.43 -4.81 -6.75
C ALA A 90 15.51 -3.95 -6.08
N HIS A 91 15.69 -4.07 -4.76
CA HIS A 91 16.72 -3.34 -4.03
C HIS A 91 18.13 -3.67 -4.54
N LEU A 92 18.42 -4.96 -4.73
CA LEU A 92 19.70 -5.42 -5.27
C LEU A 92 19.93 -4.93 -6.71
N ALA A 93 18.87 -4.66 -7.46
CA ALA A 93 18.91 -4.03 -8.78
C ALA A 93 19.04 -2.49 -8.73
N GLY A 94 19.29 -1.91 -7.56
CA GLY A 94 19.47 -0.47 -7.37
C GLY A 94 18.16 0.32 -7.22
N LYS A 95 17.03 -0.34 -6.96
CA LYS A 95 15.75 0.31 -6.68
C LYS A 95 15.59 0.65 -5.20
N LYS A 96 14.66 1.55 -4.92
CA LYS A 96 14.20 1.88 -3.57
C LYS A 96 12.77 1.38 -3.38
N PRO A 97 12.60 0.12 -2.95
CA PRO A 97 11.30 -0.52 -2.90
C PRO A 97 10.54 -0.20 -1.60
N PHE A 98 9.22 -0.24 -1.68
CA PHE A 98 8.35 -0.37 -0.51
C PHE A 98 7.26 -1.40 -0.76
N MET A 99 6.65 -1.84 0.34
CA MET A 99 5.50 -2.72 0.34
C MET A 99 4.29 -1.99 0.91
N LEU A 100 3.12 -2.14 0.28
CA LEU A 100 1.83 -1.77 0.84
C LEU A 100 0.97 -3.03 0.98
N ILE A 101 0.89 -3.55 2.20
CA ILE A 101 0.32 -4.87 2.51
C ILE A 101 -0.63 -4.80 3.71
N GLN A 102 -1.23 -5.94 4.05
CA GLN A 102 -2.02 -6.09 5.28
C GLN A 102 -1.13 -6.60 6.43
N SER A 103 -1.38 -6.14 7.66
CA SER A 103 -0.59 -6.55 8.82
C SER A 103 -0.73 -8.03 9.19
N SER A 104 -1.80 -8.71 8.76
CA SER A 104 -2.02 -10.13 9.08
C SER A 104 -1.00 -11.05 8.44
N GLY A 105 -0.49 -10.74 7.25
CA GLY A 105 0.55 -11.57 6.63
C GLY A 105 1.95 -11.25 7.11
N LEU A 106 2.15 -10.20 7.91
CA LEU A 106 3.43 -9.98 8.59
C LEU A 106 3.76 -11.15 9.53
N GLY A 107 2.76 -11.74 10.19
CA GLY A 107 2.92 -12.94 11.02
C GLY A 107 3.62 -14.08 10.27
N ASN A 108 3.20 -14.34 9.03
CA ASN A 108 3.81 -15.37 8.16
C ASN A 108 5.16 -14.94 7.58
N SER A 109 5.38 -13.63 7.47
CA SER A 109 6.54 -13.05 6.82
C SER A 109 7.76 -12.89 7.74
N PHE A 110 7.61 -13.05 9.06
CA PHE A 110 8.69 -12.79 10.02
C PHE A 110 9.96 -13.60 9.74
N ASN A 111 9.83 -14.86 9.33
CA ASN A 111 11.00 -15.67 8.96
C ASN A 111 11.75 -15.05 7.76
N ALA A 112 11.03 -14.56 6.74
CA ALA A 112 11.63 -13.90 5.59
C ALA A 112 12.23 -12.53 5.99
N ILE A 113 11.56 -11.76 6.83
CA ILE A 113 12.11 -10.49 7.36
C ILE A 113 13.43 -10.74 8.10
N ALA A 114 13.47 -11.75 8.97
CA ALA A 114 14.65 -12.08 9.76
C ALA A 114 15.78 -12.65 8.89
N SER A 115 15.50 -13.72 8.16
CA SER A 115 16.51 -14.47 7.41
C SER A 115 17.02 -13.74 6.17
N LEU A 116 16.22 -12.84 5.58
CA LEU A 116 16.58 -12.11 4.37
C LEU A 116 16.82 -10.62 4.66
N LEU A 117 15.80 -9.89 5.08
CA LEU A 117 15.92 -8.42 5.18
C LEU A 117 16.91 -7.99 6.25
N LYS A 118 16.84 -8.59 7.44
CA LYS A 118 17.76 -8.29 8.53
C LYS A 118 19.16 -8.84 8.27
N THR A 119 19.28 -10.12 7.91
CA THR A 119 20.58 -10.77 7.65
C THR A 119 21.40 -10.00 6.61
N TYR A 120 20.77 -9.56 5.53
CA TYR A 120 21.44 -8.87 4.42
C TYR A 120 21.33 -7.35 4.48
N ARG A 121 20.78 -6.79 5.58
CA ARG A 121 20.61 -5.34 5.79
C ARG A 121 19.91 -4.65 4.61
N ILE A 122 18.76 -5.19 4.21
CA ILE A 122 17.95 -4.68 3.09
C ILE A 122 16.86 -3.75 3.65
N PRO A 123 16.94 -2.42 3.41
CA PRO A 123 16.07 -1.43 4.05
C PRO A 123 14.73 -1.25 3.34
N ILE A 124 13.88 -2.27 3.39
CA ILE A 124 12.52 -2.19 2.82
C ILE A 124 11.61 -1.46 3.79
N LEU A 125 10.90 -0.43 3.30
CA LEU A 125 9.77 0.16 3.99
C LEU A 125 8.53 -0.72 3.80
N ILE A 126 7.92 -1.15 4.90
CA ILE A 126 6.67 -1.92 4.88
C ILE A 126 5.55 -1.08 5.47
N LEU A 127 4.67 -0.57 4.61
CA LEU A 127 3.41 0.06 4.99
C LEU A 127 2.36 -1.04 5.16
N ALA A 128 1.97 -1.32 6.41
CA ALA A 128 1.02 -2.37 6.73
C ALA A 128 -0.30 -1.80 7.24
N SER A 129 -1.40 -2.06 6.54
CA SER A 129 -2.75 -1.79 7.05
C SER A 129 -2.96 -2.58 8.34
N TYR A 130 -3.06 -1.89 9.48
CA TYR A 130 -3.02 -2.51 10.80
C TYR A 130 -4.39 -3.09 11.20
N ARG A 131 -4.57 -4.38 10.89
CA ARG A 131 -5.75 -5.18 11.23
C ARG A 131 -5.68 -5.69 12.68
N GLY A 132 -6.84 -5.89 13.29
CA GLY A 132 -6.93 -6.36 14.69
C GLY A 132 -6.72 -5.26 15.75
N TYR A 133 -6.68 -3.99 15.33
CA TYR A 133 -6.40 -2.84 16.19
C TYR A 133 -7.62 -1.91 16.35
N TYR A 134 -7.78 -0.90 15.48
CA TYR A 134 -8.85 0.10 15.60
C TYR A 134 -10.19 -0.42 15.05
N ARG A 135 -11.20 -0.51 15.92
CA ARG A 135 -12.60 -0.91 15.60
C ARG A 135 -12.70 -2.15 14.70
N GLU A 136 -11.81 -3.12 14.90
CA GLU A 136 -11.79 -4.34 14.10
C GLU A 136 -13.05 -5.17 14.33
N LYS A 137 -13.73 -5.54 13.24
CA LYS A 137 -14.93 -6.38 13.27
C LYS A 137 -14.62 -7.84 12.97
N ILE A 138 -13.51 -8.11 12.28
CA ILE A 138 -13.08 -9.46 11.95
C ILE A 138 -12.31 -10.05 13.14
N LEU A 139 -13.01 -10.80 13.99
CA LEU A 139 -12.46 -11.35 15.23
C LEU A 139 -11.18 -12.18 15.03
N THR A 140 -11.05 -12.89 13.91
CA THR A 140 -9.87 -13.72 13.59
C THR A 140 -8.59 -12.90 13.41
N GLN A 141 -8.69 -11.59 13.17
CA GLN A 141 -7.53 -10.71 12.98
C GLN A 141 -7.03 -10.10 14.29
N VAL A 142 -7.87 -10.09 15.33
CA VAL A 142 -7.56 -9.47 16.64
C VAL A 142 -6.39 -10.12 17.37
N PRO A 143 -6.24 -11.46 17.45
CA PRO A 143 -5.15 -12.08 18.18
C PRO A 143 -3.78 -11.66 17.65
N LEU A 144 -3.57 -11.77 16.33
CA LEU A 144 -2.32 -11.36 15.71
C LEU A 144 -2.12 -9.85 15.76
N GLY A 145 -3.17 -9.06 15.50
CA GLY A 145 -3.09 -7.60 15.56
C GLY A 145 -2.60 -7.08 16.90
N ARG A 146 -3.10 -7.64 18.02
CA ARG A 146 -2.66 -7.27 19.37
C ARG A 146 -1.22 -7.67 19.66
N SER A 147 -0.79 -8.83 19.20
CA SER A 147 0.57 -9.34 19.46
C SER A 147 1.63 -8.75 18.52
N LEU A 148 1.23 -8.21 17.37
CA LEU A 148 2.15 -7.79 16.31
C LEU A 148 3.22 -6.79 16.77
N PRO A 149 2.92 -5.74 17.56
CA PRO A 149 3.96 -4.85 18.10
C PRO A 149 5.01 -5.61 18.91
N GLY A 150 4.60 -6.46 19.84
CA GLY A 150 5.50 -7.29 20.63
C GLY A 150 6.31 -8.28 19.79
N MET A 151 5.76 -8.77 18.67
CA MET A 151 6.51 -9.58 17.72
C MET A 151 7.57 -8.77 16.96
N LEU A 152 7.24 -7.53 16.56
CA LEU A 152 8.21 -6.63 15.92
C LEU A 152 9.34 -6.26 16.88
N GLU A 153 9.02 -5.97 18.14
CA GLU A 153 10.00 -5.75 19.22
C GLU A 153 10.89 -6.98 19.43
N ALA A 154 10.30 -8.17 19.60
CA ALA A 154 11.05 -9.41 19.83
C ALA A 154 11.99 -9.77 18.67
N MET A 155 11.71 -9.27 17.47
CA MET A 155 12.51 -9.50 16.28
C MET A 155 13.48 -8.35 16.00
N ASP A 156 13.57 -7.34 16.87
CA ASP A 156 14.25 -6.06 16.67
C ASP A 156 14.01 -5.47 15.26
N VAL A 157 12.74 -5.41 14.85
CA VAL A 157 12.31 -4.75 13.61
C VAL A 157 11.76 -3.37 13.99
N PRO A 158 12.42 -2.27 13.61
CA PRO A 158 11.92 -0.94 13.90
C PRO A 158 10.50 -0.73 13.37
N TYR A 159 9.62 -0.19 14.20
CA TYR A 159 8.26 0.13 13.76
C TYR A 159 7.69 1.38 14.42
N ILE A 160 6.68 1.96 13.78
CA ILE A 160 5.80 2.99 14.33
C ILE A 160 4.34 2.66 14.01
N ILE A 161 3.40 3.19 14.81
CA ILE A 161 1.97 3.13 14.57
C ILE A 161 1.47 4.54 14.25
N LEU A 162 0.70 4.69 13.17
CA LEU A 162 0.14 5.96 12.72
C LEU A 162 -1.38 5.93 12.86
N ASP A 163 -1.91 6.66 13.85
CA ASP A 163 -3.35 6.69 14.18
C ASP A 163 -4.10 7.86 13.57
N LYS A 164 -3.54 9.07 13.66
CA LYS A 164 -4.26 10.33 13.33
C LYS A 164 -3.49 11.27 12.42
N GLY A 165 -2.30 10.86 11.98
CA GLY A 165 -1.41 11.66 11.16
C GLY A 165 -0.18 10.85 10.77
N ILE A 166 0.66 11.45 9.92
CA ILE A 166 1.90 10.84 9.43
C ILE A 166 3.15 11.60 9.92
N ASP A 167 3.00 12.41 10.97
CA ASP A 167 4.08 13.23 11.50
C ASP A 167 5.25 12.35 11.96
N GLY A 168 6.47 12.72 11.56
CA GLY A 168 7.70 11.98 11.87
C GLY A 168 7.93 10.72 11.05
N LEU A 169 7.03 10.34 10.14
CA LEU A 169 7.22 9.20 9.22
C LEU A 169 8.45 9.36 8.33
N ASP A 170 8.69 10.58 7.85
CA ASP A 170 9.86 10.97 7.06
C ASP A 170 11.17 10.74 7.83
N VAL A 171 11.26 11.29 9.04
CA VAL A 171 12.44 11.16 9.91
C VAL A 171 12.68 9.70 10.28
N PHE A 172 11.61 8.98 10.64
CA PHE A 172 11.69 7.57 10.98
C PHE A 172 12.19 6.74 9.79
N SER A 173 11.56 6.87 8.62
CA SER A 173 11.92 6.07 7.44
C SER A 173 13.33 6.39 6.95
N GLU A 174 13.74 7.67 6.91
CA GLU A 174 15.10 8.04 6.53
C GLU A 174 16.15 7.43 7.44
N ARG A 175 15.91 7.45 8.76
CA ARG A 175 16.83 6.87 9.73
C ARG A 175 17.04 5.38 9.47
N GLN A 176 15.96 4.62 9.29
CA GLN A 176 16.08 3.18 9.08
C GLN A 176 16.71 2.84 7.74
N GLN A 177 16.46 3.65 6.71
CA GLN A 177 17.18 3.49 5.45
C GLN A 177 18.67 3.77 5.57
N LYS A 178 19.08 4.81 6.30
CA LYS A 178 20.49 5.10 6.58
C LYS A 178 21.15 3.99 7.39
N ASN A 179 20.42 3.36 8.31
CA ASN A 179 20.88 2.23 9.10
C ASN A 179 20.87 0.89 8.34
N SER A 180 20.35 0.87 7.11
CA SER A 180 20.14 -0.36 6.33
C SER A 180 19.23 -1.37 7.04
N GLU A 181 18.18 -0.87 7.69
CA GLU A 181 17.22 -1.66 8.47
C GLU A 181 15.85 -1.72 7.77
N PRO A 182 15.25 -2.91 7.63
CA PRO A 182 13.84 -3.01 7.27
C PRO A 182 13.00 -2.41 8.38
N HIS A 183 11.93 -1.71 8.02
CA HIS A 183 11.10 -1.02 9.00
C HIS A 183 9.62 -1.06 8.63
N VAL A 184 8.78 -1.13 9.66
CA VAL A 184 7.34 -1.33 9.53
C VAL A 184 6.60 -0.08 9.99
N VAL A 185 5.63 0.34 9.21
CA VAL A 185 4.71 1.41 9.57
C VAL A 185 3.32 0.81 9.60
N LEU A 186 2.78 0.69 10.81
CA LEU A 186 1.45 0.17 11.05
C LEU A 186 0.44 1.31 10.85
N LEU A 187 -0.30 1.26 9.75
CA LEU A 187 -1.31 2.25 9.38
C LEU A 187 -2.63 1.87 10.03
N SER A 188 -3.04 2.59 11.07
CA SER A 188 -4.34 2.38 11.71
C SER A 188 -5.47 2.71 10.72
N PRO A 189 -6.56 1.93 10.68
CA PRO A 189 -7.75 2.32 9.93
C PRO A 189 -8.31 3.70 10.33
N GLU A 190 -8.10 4.16 11.57
CA GLU A 190 -8.52 5.50 12.03
C GLU A 190 -7.94 6.62 11.15
N LEU A 191 -6.74 6.41 10.60
CA LEU A 191 -5.99 7.35 9.77
C LEU A 191 -6.74 7.75 8.49
N PHE A 192 -7.65 6.89 8.04
CA PHE A 192 -8.43 7.03 6.80
C PHE A 192 -9.93 7.26 7.06
N GLU A 193 -10.40 7.08 8.29
CA GLU A 193 -11.82 7.24 8.64
C GLU A 193 -12.17 8.69 9.05
N ASN A 194 -11.18 9.54 9.37
CA ASN A 194 -11.37 10.92 9.87
C ASN A 194 -10.45 11.98 9.19
N ALA A 195 -9.94 11.71 7.99
CA ALA A 195 -8.95 12.57 7.31
C ALA A 195 -9.55 13.72 6.51
#